data_AF-A0AAJ1X7Y8-F1
#
_entry.id   AF-A0AAJ1X7Y8-F1
#
_cell.length_a   1.000
_cell.length_b   1.000
_cell.length_c   1.000
_cell.angle_alpha   90.00
_cell.angle_beta   90.00
_cell.angle_gamma   90.00
#
_symmetry.space_group_name_H-M   'P 1'
#
loop_
_entity.id
_entity.type
_entity.pdbx_description
1 polymer ?
#
loop_
_entity_poly.entity_id
_entity_poly.type
_entity_poly.pdbx_seq_one_letter_code
_entity_poly.pdbx_strand_id
1 'polypeptide(L)'
;MTKQEKIEKTITFVKHILEKDASGHDWYHIERVHKLAISLFEQEGGNRFIIEMAALLHDVADEKLNESEEAGMKKVSDWLEEL
;
A
#
# COMPACT_ATOMS: atom_id res chain seq x y z
N MET A 1 18.40 2.55 -1.11
CA MET A 1 17.35 2.69 -2.14
C MET A 1 16.80 4.11 -2.14
N THR A 2 16.47 4.63 -3.31
CA THR A 2 15.76 5.91 -3.46
C THR A 2 14.29 5.78 -3.01
N LYS A 3 13.62 6.91 -2.76
CA LYS A 3 12.18 6.92 -2.45
C LYS A 3 11.34 6.27 -3.56
N GLN A 4 11.73 6.51 -4.82
CA GLN A 4 11.05 5.93 -5.99
C GLN A 4 11.21 4.41 -6.04
N GLU A 5 12.42 3.88 -5.82
CA GLU A 5 12.67 2.45 -5.75
C GLU A 5 11.86 1.77 -4.63
N LYS A 6 11.70 2.44 -3.49
CA LYS A 6 10.88 1.96 -2.36
C LYS A 6 9.40 1.85 -2.75
N ILE A 7 8.87 2.84 -3.46
CA ILE A 7 7.49 2.84 -3.96
C ILE A 7 7.28 1.69 -4.96
N GLU A 8 8.20 1.51 -5.91
CA GLU A 8 8.11 0.44 -6.93
C GLU A 8 8.17 -0.97 -6.32
N LYS A 9 9.04 -1.18 -5.33
CA LYS A 9 9.05 -2.42 -4.56
C LYS A 9 7.74 -2.64 -3.81
N THR A 10 7.18 -1.59 -3.21
CA THR A 10 5.91 -1.66 -2.48
C THR A 10 4.74 -2.00 -3.40
N ILE A 11 4.69 -1.41 -4.60
CA ILE A 11 3.71 -1.78 -5.64
C ILE A 11 3.79 -3.27 -5.95
N THR A 12 5.00 -3.81 -6.11
CA THR A 12 5.21 -5.24 -6.42
C THR A 12 4.76 -6.13 -5.26
N PHE A 13 5.11 -5.75 -4.03
CA PHE A 13 4.69 -6.45 -2.81
C PHE A 13 3.17 -6.50 -2.67
N VAL A 14 2.49 -5.36 -2.82
CA VAL A 14 1.03 -5.27 -2.70
C VAL A 14 0.34 -6.08 -3.80
N LYS A 15 0.82 -5.99 -5.05
CA LYS A 15 0.33 -6.85 -6.14
C LYS A 15 0.39 -8.32 -5.80
N HIS A 16 1.49 -8.78 -5.21
CA HIS A 16 1.67 -10.18 -4.87
C HIS A 16 0.74 -10.64 -3.73
N ILE A 17 0.49 -9.79 -2.73
CA ILE A 17 -0.46 -10.09 -1.65
C ILE A 17 -1.87 -10.22 -2.20
N LEU A 18 -2.28 -9.29 -3.07
CA LEU A 18 -3.65 -9.20 -3.59
C LEU A 18 -3.91 -10.12 -4.79
N GLU A 19 -2.89 -10.74 -5.38
CA GLU A 19 -3.04 -11.71 -6.49
C GLU A 19 -3.94 -12.89 -6.13
N LYS A 20 -4.08 -13.19 -4.83
CA LYS A 20 -4.88 -14.31 -4.32
C LYS A 20 -6.28 -13.91 -3.84
N ASP A 21 -6.61 -12.63 -3.82
CA ASP A 21 -7.90 -12.16 -3.33
C ASP A 21 -8.92 -11.99 -4.47
N ALA A 22 -10.10 -12.60 -4.31
CA ALA A 22 -11.22 -12.53 -5.23
C ALA A 22 -12.42 -11.72 -4.65
N SER A 23 -12.25 -11.09 -3.49
CA SER A 23 -13.31 -10.40 -2.75
C SER A 23 -13.58 -8.96 -3.21
N GLY A 24 -12.72 -8.39 -4.05
CA GLY A 24 -12.81 -7.01 -4.55
C GLY A 24 -11.79 -6.04 -3.96
N HIS A 25 -10.97 -6.45 -2.99
CA HIS A 25 -9.72 -5.75 -2.62
C HIS A 25 -8.58 -6.16 -3.56
N ASP A 26 -8.86 -6.16 -4.86
CA ASP A 26 -7.86 -6.51 -5.85
C ASP A 26 -6.86 -5.36 -6.04
N TRP A 27 -5.77 -5.64 -6.75
CA TRP A 27 -4.79 -4.63 -7.12
C TRP A 27 -5.42 -3.36 -7.75
N TYR A 28 -6.52 -3.51 -8.49
CA TYR A 28 -7.13 -2.38 -9.18
C TYR A 28 -7.82 -1.42 -8.20
N HIS A 29 -8.33 -1.89 -7.06
CA HIS A 29 -8.78 -1.01 -5.98
C HIS A 29 -7.64 -0.11 -5.50
N ILE A 30 -6.52 -0.71 -5.10
CA ILE A 30 -5.34 0.01 -4.60
C ILE A 30 -4.79 0.97 -5.66
N GLU A 31 -4.70 0.54 -6.92
CA GLU A 31 -4.20 1.38 -8.00
C GLU A 31 -5.04 2.66 -8.18
N ARG A 32 -6.37 2.55 -8.08
CA ARG A 32 -7.26 3.73 -8.16
C ARG A 32 -7.05 4.66 -6.97
N VAL A 33 -6.94 4.12 -5.76
CA VAL A 33 -6.69 4.91 -4.55
C VAL A 33 -5.33 5.61 -4.62
N HIS A 34 -4.28 4.91 -5.02
CA HIS A 34 -2.93 5.47 -5.19
C HIS A 34 -2.89 6.59 -6.23
N LYS A 35 -3.51 6.40 -7.40
CA LYS A 35 -3.62 7.44 -8.43
C LYS A 35 -4.37 8.67 -7.92
N LEU A 36 -5.49 8.45 -7.23
CA LEU A 36 -6.28 9.53 -6.64
C LEU A 36 -5.48 10.29 -5.57
N ALA A 37 -4.73 9.59 -4.71
CA ALA A 37 -3.89 10.19 -3.70
C ALA A 37 -2.78 11.07 -4.31
N ILE A 38 -2.19 10.65 -5.44
CA ILE A 38 -1.23 11.47 -6.20
C ILE A 38 -1.92 12.73 -6.75
N SER A 39 -3.10 12.60 -7.37
CA SER A 39 -3.84 13.76 -7.89
C SER A 39 -4.23 14.75 -6.79
N LEU A 40 -4.58 14.28 -5.60
CA LEU A 40 -4.84 15.14 -4.44
C LEU A 40 -3.56 15.81 -3.92
N PHE A 41 -2.45 15.07 -3.85
CA PHE A 41 -1.15 15.64 -3.51
C PHE A 41 -0.73 16.78 -4.46
N GLU A 42 -1.01 16.66 -5.76
CA GLU A 42 -0.70 17.71 -6.73
C GLU A 42 -1.48 19.01 -6.48
N GLN A 43 -2.66 18.93 -5.85
CA GLN A 43 -3.51 20.08 -5.53
C GLN A 43 -3.22 20.65 -4.14
N GLU A 44 -3.08 19.78 -3.15
CA GLU A 44 -3.03 20.14 -1.73
C GLU A 44 -1.60 20.12 -1.14
N GLY A 45 -0.65 19.55 -1.86
CA GLY A 45 0.72 19.35 -1.39
C GLY A 45 0.84 18.25 -0.32
N GLY A 46 1.91 18.33 0.48
CA GLY A 46 2.23 17.36 1.53
C GLY A 46 3.46 16.50 1.22
N ASN A 47 3.68 15.45 2.02
CA ASN A 47 4.81 14.55 1.82
C ASN A 47 4.43 13.42 0.87
N ARG A 48 4.72 13.61 -0.42
CA ARG A 48 4.42 12.66 -1.49
C ARG A 48 4.80 11.22 -1.15
N PHE A 49 5.99 10.99 -0.60
CA PHE A 49 6.44 9.64 -0.27
C PHE A 49 5.56 8.96 0.79
N ILE A 50 5.20 9.69 1.85
CA ILE A 50 4.33 9.15 2.90
C ILE A 50 2.92 8.88 2.34
N ILE A 51 2.40 9.81 1.53
CA ILE A 51 1.07 9.68 0.90
C ILE A 51 1.01 8.43 0.03
N GLU A 52 1.99 8.24 -0.86
CA GLU A 52 2.03 7.08 -1.74
C GLU A 52 2.19 5.76 -0.97
N MET A 53 3.09 5.71 0.03
CA MET A 53 3.28 4.50 0.85
C MET A 53 2.02 4.15 1.65
N ALA A 54 1.35 5.14 2.24
CA ALA A 54 0.10 4.93 2.97
C ALA A 54 -1.01 4.44 2.04
N ALA A 55 -1.18 5.07 0.87
CA ALA A 55 -2.19 4.66 -0.11
C ALA A 55 -1.96 3.24 -0.65
N LEU A 56 -0.71 2.83 -0.84
CA LEU A 56 -0.39 1.47 -1.30
C LEU A 56 -0.64 0.41 -0.22
N LEU A 57 -0.38 0.72 1.05
CA LEU A 57 -0.41 -0.25 2.15
C LEU A 57 -1.71 -0.26 2.96
N HIS A 58 -2.63 0.67 2.74
CA HIS A 58 -3.80 0.86 3.62
C HIS A 58 -4.65 -0.41 3.81
N ASP A 59 -4.86 -1.19 2.76
CA ASP A 59 -5.64 -2.43 2.83
C ASP A 59 -4.80 -3.65 3.25
N VAL A 60 -3.46 -3.59 3.18
CA VAL A 60 -2.61 -4.73 3.55
C VAL A 60 -2.78 -5.10 5.03
N ALA A 61 -3.12 -4.13 5.87
CA ALA A 61 -3.40 -4.32 7.29
C ALA A 61 -4.85 -4.71 7.61
N ASP A 62 -5.78 -4.71 6.63
CA ASP A 62 -7.19 -5.00 6.87
C ASP A 62 -7.34 -6.43 7.46
N GLU A 63 -8.12 -6.55 8.53
CA GLU A 63 -8.44 -7.82 9.18
C GLU A 63 -9.07 -8.84 8.23
N LYS A 64 -9.70 -8.40 7.12
CA LYS A 64 -10.25 -9.31 6.11
C LYS A 64 -9.16 -10.08 5.33
N LEU A 65 -7.94 -9.53 5.29
CA LEU A 65 -6.79 -10.13 4.61
C LEU A 65 -5.82 -10.83 5.58
N ASN A 66 -6.11 -10.79 6.88
CA ASN A 66 -5.19 -11.23 7.93
C ASN A 66 -5.95 -12.00 9.02
N GLU A 67 -5.22 -12.70 9.89
CA GLU A 67 -5.85 -13.42 11.00
C GLU A 67 -6.37 -12.48 12.12
N SER A 68 -5.75 -11.30 12.24
CA SER A 68 -6.18 -10.19 13.10
C SER A 68 -5.63 -8.86 12.58
N GLU A 69 -6.15 -7.75 13.11
CA GLU A 69 -5.64 -6.40 12.84
C GLU A 69 -4.16 -6.28 13.24
N GLU A 70 -3.75 -6.85 14.39
CA GLU A 70 -2.34 -6.82 14.81
C GLU A 70 -1.43 -7.59 13.85
N ALA A 71 -1.91 -8.73 13.31
CA ALA A 71 -1.14 -9.49 12.33
C ALA A 71 -0.95 -8.70 11.02
N GLY A 72 -1.99 -8.00 10.57
CA GLY A 72 -1.92 -7.09 9.42
C GLY A 72 -0.95 -5.94 9.64
N MET A 73 -1.04 -5.27 10.79
CA MET A 73 -0.13 -4.19 11.17
C MET A 73 1.31 -4.66 11.29
N LYS A 74 1.55 -5.86 11.84
CA LYS A 74 2.89 -6.46 11.91
C LYS A 74 3.45 -6.70 10.52
N LYS A 75 2.65 -7.25 9.59
CA LYS A 75 3.07 -7.48 8.20
C LYS A 75 3.52 -6.19 7.52
N VAL A 76 2.79 -5.09 7.73
CA VAL A 76 3.18 -3.76 7.22
C VAL A 76 4.46 -3.27 7.88
N SER A 77 4.61 -3.40 9.20
CA SER A 77 5.82 -3.00 9.93
C SER A 77 7.05 -3.76 9.44
N ASP A 78 6.96 -5.09 9.36
CA ASP A 78 8.05 -5.95 8.89
C ASP A 78 8.47 -5.56 7.45
N TRP A 79 7.50 -5.32 6.55
CA TRP A 79 7.79 -4.86 5.19
C TRP A 79 8.53 -3.52 5.16
N LEU A 80 8.12 -2.56 5.99
CA LEU A 80 8.75 -1.23 6.05
C LEU A 80 10.18 -1.28 6.63
N GLU A 81 10.48 -2.23 7.52
CA GLU A 81 11.82 -2.45 8.07
C GLU A 81 12.78 -3.08 7.05
N GLU A 82 12.27 -3.89 6.11
CA GLU A 82 13.04 -4.55 5.05
C GLU A 82 13.34 -3.65 3.82
N LEU A 83 12.73 -2.46 3.76
CA LEU A 83 12.64 -1.55 2.61
C LEU A 83 13.79 -0.53 2.49
#